data_AF-A0A524G2P3-F1
#
_entry.id   AF-A0A524G2P3-F1
#
_cell.length_a   1.000
_cell.length_b   1.000
_cell.length_c   1.000
_cell.angle_alpha   90.00
_cell.angle_beta   90.00
_cell.angle_gamma   90.00
#
_symmetry.space_group_name_H-M   'P 1'
#
loop_
_entity.id
_entity.type
_entity.pdbx_description
1 polymer ?
#
loop_
_entity_poly.entity_id
_entity_poly.type
_entity_poly.pdbx_seq_one_letter_code
_entity_poly.pdbx_strand_id
1 'polypeptide(L)'
;MDTGDLTPRPCEEVLDDENRGKLLLNMRRVLRHPLLFLRVTDPFVSSHHPACNHFDGHIVTIRGRKWCIGCTFNTLSFFSAMSILFAVWLIDQTFFVRFYLFWGGVAISLLYFVVSASGVTDERKRVKIGSKFLLGSGFAFICWSVLLYEGLFANLVPKILLIILLYLGFVTILNIKRSYEIFKECGECEYKMRWSRCPGFRDMACKAIDADFLYTESPV
;
A
#
# COMPACT_ATOMS: atom_id res chain seq x y z
N MET A 1 1.15 -24.08 -41.92
CA MET A 1 1.30 -23.37 -40.62
C MET A 1 1.11 -24.42 -39.55
N ASP A 2 2.22 -24.99 -39.09
CA ASP A 2 2.21 -25.98 -38.02
C ASP A 2 1.62 -25.32 -36.76
N THR A 3 0.49 -25.83 -36.33
CA THR A 3 -0.02 -25.60 -34.97
C THR A 3 0.77 -26.55 -34.07
N GLY A 4 2.04 -26.21 -33.88
CA GLY A 4 2.93 -26.91 -32.97
C GLY A 4 2.30 -26.99 -31.59
N ASP A 5 2.36 -28.20 -31.05
CA ASP A 5 1.86 -28.69 -29.76
C ASP A 5 1.64 -27.58 -28.72
N LEU A 6 0.38 -27.15 -28.55
CA LEU A 6 -0.05 -26.14 -27.57
C LEU A 6 -0.23 -26.76 -26.18
N THR A 7 0.68 -27.63 -25.75
CA THR A 7 0.74 -27.98 -24.33
C THR A 7 1.31 -26.76 -23.59
N PRO A 8 0.55 -26.11 -22.69
CA PRO A 8 1.07 -24.98 -21.94
C PRO A 8 2.31 -25.44 -21.18
N ARG A 9 3.45 -24.82 -21.45
CA ARG A 9 4.68 -25.09 -20.70
C ARG A 9 4.41 -24.80 -19.21
N PRO A 10 4.87 -25.66 -18.28
CA PRO A 10 4.85 -25.35 -16.87
C PRO A 10 5.37 -23.93 -16.63
N CYS A 11 4.69 -23.16 -15.78
CA CYS A 11 5.10 -21.79 -15.47
C CYS A 11 6.59 -21.70 -15.09
N GLU A 12 7.11 -22.69 -14.34
CA GLU A 12 8.51 -22.70 -13.95
C GLU A 12 9.44 -22.68 -15.17
N GLU A 13 9.15 -23.45 -16.21
CA GLU A 13 9.94 -23.45 -17.44
C GLU A 13 9.91 -22.08 -18.11
N VAL A 14 8.74 -21.42 -18.13
CA VAL A 14 8.60 -20.08 -18.69
C VAL A 14 9.35 -19.04 -17.85
N LEU A 15 9.36 -19.14 -16.53
CA LEU A 15 10.01 -18.17 -15.64
C LEU A 15 11.53 -18.39 -15.47
N ASP A 16 11.99 -19.63 -15.59
CA ASP A 16 13.38 -19.99 -15.37
C ASP A 16 14.20 -19.99 -16.67
N ASP A 17 13.55 -19.94 -17.85
CA ASP A 17 14.23 -19.76 -19.14
C ASP A 17 15.05 -18.46 -19.17
N GLU A 18 16.36 -18.59 -19.38
CA GLU A 18 17.29 -17.46 -19.43
C GLU A 18 17.14 -16.64 -20.72
N ASN A 19 16.60 -17.25 -21.77
CA ASN A 19 16.36 -16.64 -23.06
C ASN A 19 14.93 -16.10 -23.18
N ARG A 20 14.11 -16.20 -22.13
CA ARG A 20 12.79 -15.58 -22.13
C ARG A 20 12.98 -14.07 -22.26
N GLY A 21 12.35 -13.49 -23.27
CA GLY A 21 12.26 -12.04 -23.40
C GLY A 21 11.49 -11.42 -22.22
N LYS A 22 11.04 -10.18 -22.39
CA LYS A 22 10.25 -9.52 -21.35
C LYS A 22 8.91 -10.24 -21.18
N LEU A 23 8.42 -10.29 -19.93
CA LEU A 23 7.02 -10.65 -19.68
C LEU A 23 6.15 -9.45 -20.04
N LEU A 24 5.22 -9.66 -20.97
CA LEU A 24 4.28 -8.66 -21.44
C LEU A 24 2.89 -8.95 -20.88
N LEU A 25 2.17 -7.89 -20.51
CA LEU A 25 0.82 -7.97 -19.99
C LEU A 25 -0.19 -7.94 -21.15
N ASN A 26 -1.08 -8.93 -21.19
CA ASN A 26 -2.17 -8.99 -22.16
C ASN A 26 -3.31 -8.04 -21.75
N MET A 27 -3.16 -6.75 -22.06
CA MET A 27 -4.14 -5.72 -21.72
C MET A 27 -5.55 -6.03 -22.25
N ARG A 28 -5.67 -6.67 -23.41
CA ARG A 28 -6.96 -7.07 -23.97
C ARG A 28 -7.68 -8.08 -23.07
N ARG A 29 -6.94 -9.04 -22.51
CA ARG A 29 -7.47 -10.02 -21.56
C ARG A 29 -7.85 -9.36 -20.23
N VAL A 30 -6.98 -8.48 -19.71
CA VAL A 30 -7.25 -7.71 -18.47
C VAL A 30 -8.55 -6.93 -18.58
N LEU A 31 -8.76 -6.21 -19.68
CA LEU A 31 -9.98 -5.44 -19.91
C LEU A 31 -11.24 -6.31 -20.07
N ARG A 32 -11.11 -7.52 -20.62
CA ARG A 32 -12.24 -8.46 -20.75
C ARG A 32 -12.58 -9.20 -19.46
N HIS A 33 -11.59 -9.45 -18.60
CA HIS A 33 -11.77 -10.22 -17.37
C HIS A 33 -11.14 -9.52 -16.14
N PRO A 34 -11.60 -8.31 -15.79
CA PRO A 34 -10.97 -7.50 -14.73
C PRO A 34 -11.08 -8.15 -13.35
N LEU A 35 -12.21 -8.81 -13.04
CA LEU A 35 -12.39 -9.50 -11.76
C LEU A 35 -11.46 -10.70 -11.61
N LEU A 36 -11.22 -11.45 -12.70
CA LEU A 36 -10.29 -12.57 -12.70
C LEU A 36 -8.84 -12.08 -12.52
N PHE A 37 -8.49 -10.98 -13.21
CA PHE A 37 -7.19 -10.33 -13.04
C PHE A 37 -6.96 -9.89 -11.59
N LEU A 38 -7.94 -9.21 -10.97
CA LEU A 38 -7.86 -8.82 -9.56
C LEU A 38 -7.72 -10.03 -8.63
N ARG A 39 -8.42 -11.15 -8.90
CA ARG A 39 -8.30 -12.37 -8.10
C ARG A 39 -6.92 -13.01 -8.20
N VAL A 40 -6.34 -13.04 -9.40
CA VAL A 40 -4.98 -13.56 -9.64
C VAL A 40 -3.91 -12.69 -8.99
N THR A 41 -4.15 -11.38 -8.94
CA THR A 41 -3.23 -10.39 -8.37
C THR A 41 -3.53 -10.04 -6.90
N ASP A 42 -4.58 -10.61 -6.29
CA ASP A 42 -5.12 -10.24 -4.96
C ASP A 42 -4.06 -10.15 -3.85
N PRO A 43 -3.11 -11.10 -3.70
CA PRO A 43 -2.10 -11.00 -2.64
C PRO A 43 -1.21 -9.77 -2.79
N PHE A 44 -0.94 -9.37 -4.03
CA PHE A 44 -0.11 -8.21 -4.34
C PHE A 44 -0.89 -6.91 -4.20
N VAL A 45 -2.17 -6.87 -4.63
CA VAL A 45 -3.03 -5.68 -4.51
C VAL A 45 -3.25 -5.29 -3.04
N SER A 46 -3.42 -6.26 -2.14
CA SER A 46 -3.69 -5.96 -0.72
C SER A 46 -2.44 -5.67 0.11
N SER A 47 -1.30 -6.28 -0.22
CA SER A 47 -0.07 -6.15 0.57
C SER A 47 0.96 -5.19 -0.05
N HIS A 48 0.86 -4.90 -1.35
CA HIS A 48 1.80 -4.09 -2.14
C HIS A 48 3.27 -4.51 -1.95
N HIS A 49 3.52 -5.74 -1.51
CA HIS A 49 4.84 -6.29 -1.21
C HIS A 49 4.99 -7.68 -1.82
N PRO A 50 6.21 -8.08 -2.21
CA PRO A 50 6.51 -9.49 -2.45
C PRO A 50 6.12 -10.32 -1.23
N ALA A 51 5.51 -11.48 -1.47
CA ALA A 51 5.26 -12.46 -0.41
C ALA A 51 6.54 -13.27 -0.12
N CYS A 52 7.62 -12.61 0.31
CA CYS A 52 8.86 -13.28 0.73
C CYS A 52 9.20 -12.98 2.19
N ASN A 53 10.09 -13.81 2.76
CA ASN A 53 10.46 -13.79 4.18
C ASN A 53 10.99 -12.41 4.65
N HIS A 54 11.60 -11.63 3.75
CA HIS A 54 12.07 -10.27 4.03
C HIS A 54 10.94 -9.29 4.41
N PHE A 55 9.72 -9.50 3.91
CA PHE A 55 8.57 -8.61 4.14
C PHE A 55 7.49 -9.20 5.05
N ASP A 56 7.68 -10.37 5.64
CA ASP A 56 6.72 -11.00 6.56
C ASP A 56 6.44 -10.14 7.81
N GLY A 57 7.37 -9.27 8.17
CA GLY A 57 7.19 -8.26 9.23
C GLY A 57 6.20 -7.15 8.88
N HIS A 58 5.87 -6.96 7.60
CA HIS A 58 5.03 -5.87 7.08
C HIS A 58 3.60 -6.30 6.77
N ILE A 59 3.33 -7.60 6.88
CA ILE A 59 2.07 -8.22 6.50
C ILE A 59 1.35 -8.75 7.75
N VAL A 60 0.04 -8.60 7.77
CA VAL A 60 -0.86 -9.25 8.74
C VAL A 60 -1.85 -10.12 7.99
N THR A 61 -2.09 -11.33 8.50
CA THR A 61 -3.06 -12.26 7.91
C THR A 61 -4.38 -12.17 8.69
N ILE A 62 -5.45 -11.76 8.02
CA ILE A 62 -6.80 -11.64 8.59
C ILE A 62 -7.74 -12.53 7.76
N ARG A 63 -8.35 -13.53 8.39
CA ARG A 63 -9.25 -14.52 7.74
C ARG A 63 -8.65 -15.13 6.45
N GLY A 64 -7.37 -15.51 6.50
CA GLY A 64 -6.66 -16.12 5.38
C GLY A 64 -6.21 -15.15 4.27
N ARG A 65 -6.52 -13.85 4.36
CA ARG A 65 -6.02 -12.83 3.43
C ARG A 65 -4.84 -12.06 4.02
N LYS A 66 -3.83 -11.77 3.21
CA LYS A 66 -2.65 -10.99 3.57
C LYS A 66 -2.93 -9.50 3.39
N TRP A 67 -2.63 -8.67 4.39
CA TRP A 67 -2.86 -7.22 4.37
C TRP A 67 -1.60 -6.47 4.76
N CYS A 68 -1.35 -5.31 4.13
CA CYS A 68 -0.26 -4.44 4.56
C CYS A 68 -0.59 -3.78 5.90
N ILE A 69 0.24 -4.02 6.92
CA ILE A 69 0.11 -3.38 8.24
C ILE A 69 0.05 -1.86 8.11
N GLY A 70 0.90 -1.29 7.25
CA GLY A 70 0.96 0.16 7.02
C GLY A 70 -0.36 0.73 6.53
N CYS A 71 -0.88 0.21 5.42
CA CYS A 71 -2.10 0.71 4.81
C CYS A 71 -3.33 0.42 5.69
N THR A 72 -3.48 -0.82 6.17
CA THR A 72 -4.66 -1.23 6.93
C THR A 72 -4.81 -0.44 8.23
N PHE A 73 -3.76 -0.36 9.05
CA PHE A 73 -3.88 0.31 10.34
C PHE A 73 -3.86 1.84 10.24
N ASN A 74 -3.17 2.41 9.25
CA ASN A 74 -3.24 3.86 9.00
C ASN A 74 -4.65 4.28 8.57
N THR A 75 -5.24 3.56 7.61
CA THR A 75 -6.61 3.82 7.13
C THR A 75 -7.63 3.62 8.24
N LEU A 76 -7.53 2.52 8.99
CA LEU A 76 -8.41 2.26 10.12
C LEU A 76 -8.31 3.36 11.18
N SER A 77 -7.08 3.74 11.55
CA SER A 77 -6.84 4.82 12.51
C SER A 77 -7.47 6.13 12.06
N PHE A 78 -7.20 6.56 10.82
CA PHE A 78 -7.75 7.80 10.28
C PHE A 78 -9.29 7.84 10.35
N PHE A 79 -9.97 6.82 9.84
CA PHE A 79 -11.44 6.80 9.83
C PHE A 79 -12.02 6.65 11.24
N SER A 80 -11.38 5.89 12.12
CA SER A 80 -11.80 5.79 13.53
C SER A 80 -11.67 7.13 14.25
N ALA A 81 -10.55 7.84 14.08
CA ALA A 81 -10.32 9.15 14.66
C ALA A 81 -11.30 10.19 14.11
N MET A 82 -11.53 10.21 12.79
CA MET A 82 -12.53 11.08 12.16
C MET A 82 -13.94 10.85 12.74
N SER A 83 -14.32 9.59 12.94
CA SER A 83 -15.63 9.20 13.49
C SER A 83 -15.77 9.59 14.96
N ILE A 84 -14.73 9.35 15.77
CA ILE A 84 -14.71 9.76 17.18
C ILE A 84 -14.79 11.28 17.30
N LEU A 85 -13.99 12.01 16.52
CA LEU A 85 -14.03 13.48 16.50
C LEU A 85 -15.41 14.00 16.07
N PHE A 86 -16.04 13.37 15.09
CA PHE A 86 -17.41 13.73 14.71
C PHE A 86 -18.40 13.51 15.85
N ALA A 87 -18.32 12.37 16.55
CA ALA A 87 -19.18 12.08 17.69
C ALA A 87 -18.97 13.06 18.85
N VAL A 88 -17.71 13.39 19.18
CA VAL A 88 -17.40 14.38 20.24
C VAL A 88 -17.90 15.77 19.83
N TRP A 89 -17.75 16.16 18.56
CA TRP A 89 -18.24 17.45 18.06
C TRP A 89 -19.77 17.60 18.17
N LEU A 90 -20.52 16.51 17.99
CA LEU A 90 -21.98 16.50 18.18
C LEU A 90 -22.38 16.68 19.65
N ILE A 91 -21.54 16.25 20.59
CA ILE A 91 -21.82 16.33 22.04
C ILE A 91 -21.40 17.70 22.58
N ASP A 92 -20.17 18.14 22.26
CA ASP A 92 -19.59 19.36 22.77
C ASP A 92 -18.58 19.96 21.79
N GLN A 93 -18.86 21.19 21.35
CA GLN A 93 -18.03 21.91 20.39
C GLN A 93 -16.84 22.65 21.03
N THR A 94 -16.82 22.81 22.35
CA THR A 94 -15.77 23.59 23.05
C THR A 94 -14.37 22.98 22.94
N PHE A 95 -14.29 21.66 22.74
CA PHE A 95 -13.02 20.95 22.54
C PHE A 95 -12.40 21.18 21.15
N PHE A 96 -13.14 21.75 20.20
CA PHE A 96 -12.74 21.87 18.80
C PHE A 96 -12.05 23.20 18.46
N VAL A 97 -11.03 23.54 19.26
CA VAL A 97 -10.19 24.70 18.99
C VAL A 97 -9.22 24.38 17.85
N ARG A 98 -9.42 25.05 16.70
CA ARG A 98 -8.67 24.80 15.45
C ARG A 98 -7.15 24.79 15.63
N PHE A 99 -6.63 25.74 16.42
CA PHE A 99 -5.19 25.84 16.68
C PHE A 99 -4.62 24.58 17.34
N TYR A 100 -5.29 24.07 18.40
CA TYR A 100 -4.84 22.86 19.10
C TYR A 100 -5.01 21.61 18.25
N LEU A 101 -6.09 21.51 17.45
CA LEU A 101 -6.27 20.39 16.53
C LEU A 101 -5.17 20.34 15.46
N PHE A 102 -4.85 21.48 14.84
CA PHE A 102 -3.81 21.54 13.81
C PHE A 102 -2.44 21.18 14.37
N TRP A 103 -1.98 21.92 15.41
CA TRP A 103 -0.65 21.71 15.97
C TRP A 103 -0.53 20.39 16.73
N GLY A 104 -1.60 19.93 17.38
CA GLY A 104 -1.67 18.60 17.98
C GLY A 104 -1.54 17.50 16.93
N GLY A 105 -2.27 17.61 15.82
CA GLY A 105 -2.16 16.68 14.69
C GLY A 105 -0.77 16.65 14.06
N VAL A 106 -0.14 17.82 13.88
CA VAL A 106 1.25 17.94 13.43
C VAL A 106 2.22 17.28 14.41
N ALA A 107 2.10 17.58 15.71
CA ALA A 107 2.97 17.00 16.75
C ALA A 107 2.86 15.47 16.81
N ILE A 108 1.64 14.91 16.74
CA ILE A 108 1.40 13.47 16.68
C ILE A 108 2.02 12.85 15.42
N SER A 109 1.89 13.53 14.27
CA SER A 109 2.48 13.06 13.01
C SER A 109 4.00 13.10 13.02
N LEU A 110 4.60 14.13 13.62
CA LEU A 110 6.04 14.21 13.84
C LEU A 110 6.53 13.12 14.80
N LEU A 111 5.79 12.86 15.87
CA LEU A 111 6.10 11.76 16.79
C LEU A 111 6.12 10.41 16.06
N TYR A 112 5.20 10.18 15.11
CA TYR A 112 5.28 9.00 14.24
C TYR A 112 6.61 8.92 13.49
N PHE A 113 7.07 10.03 12.89
CA PHE A 113 8.33 10.03 12.15
C PHE A 113 9.53 9.76 13.05
N VAL A 114 9.54 10.34 14.25
CA VAL A 114 10.59 10.08 15.26
C VAL A 114 10.60 8.60 15.66
N VAL A 115 9.43 8.03 16.00
CA VAL A 115 9.30 6.61 16.35
C VAL A 115 9.71 5.72 15.17
N SER A 116 9.29 6.06 13.95
CA SER A 116 9.64 5.29 12.75
C SER A 116 11.12 5.43 12.34
N ALA A 117 11.79 6.51 12.70
CA ALA A 117 13.21 6.71 12.43
C ALA A 117 14.11 6.02 13.49
N SER A 118 13.59 5.82 14.70
CA SER A 118 14.35 5.20 15.80
C SER A 118 14.67 3.70 15.62
N GLY A 119 14.16 3.05 14.57
CA GLY A 119 14.33 1.60 14.33
C GLY A 119 13.52 0.70 15.27
N VAL A 120 12.98 1.22 16.37
CA VAL A 120 12.16 0.47 17.35
C VAL A 120 10.91 -0.16 16.71
N THR A 121 10.40 0.44 15.63
CA THR A 121 9.26 -0.09 14.88
C THR A 121 9.55 -1.40 14.16
N ASP A 122 10.80 -1.71 13.87
CA ASP A 122 11.15 -2.90 13.07
C ASP A 122 11.31 -4.15 13.94
N GLU A 123 11.72 -3.98 15.19
CA GLU A 123 11.83 -5.10 16.15
C GLU A 123 10.47 -5.56 16.69
N ARG A 124 9.51 -4.64 16.85
CA ARG A 124 8.25 -4.91 17.56
C ARG A 124 7.04 -4.59 16.70
N LYS A 125 6.37 -5.63 16.16
CA LYS A 125 5.13 -5.52 15.37
C LYS A 125 4.06 -4.63 16.04
N ARG A 126 3.90 -4.71 17.37
CA ARG A 126 2.95 -3.87 18.13
C ARG A 126 3.28 -2.37 18.07
N VAL A 127 4.56 -2.02 18.17
CA VAL A 127 5.02 -0.62 18.07
C VAL A 127 4.83 -0.10 16.65
N LYS A 128 5.08 -0.93 15.63
CA LYS A 128 4.79 -0.62 14.23
C LYS A 128 3.31 -0.32 14.00
N ILE A 129 2.42 -1.15 14.53
CA ILE A 129 0.97 -0.93 14.46
C ILE A 129 0.61 0.37 15.18
N GLY A 130 1.07 0.55 16.42
CA GLY A 130 0.80 1.75 17.21
C GLY A 130 1.27 3.04 16.54
N SER A 131 2.44 3.03 15.88
CA SER A 131 2.94 4.19 15.16
C SER A 131 2.05 4.54 13.95
N LYS A 132 1.49 3.54 13.24
CA LYS A 132 0.50 3.79 12.18
C LYS A 132 -0.81 4.36 12.72
N PHE A 133 -1.18 4.02 13.96
CA PHE A 133 -2.30 4.67 14.63
C PHE A 133 -2.02 6.15 14.90
N LEU A 134 -0.86 6.49 15.45
CA LEU A 134 -0.46 7.89 15.64
C LEU A 134 -0.57 8.66 14.32
N LEU A 135 -0.05 8.09 13.24
CA LEU A 135 -0.05 8.75 11.94
C LEU A 135 -1.46 9.06 11.41
N GLY A 136 -2.33 8.05 11.35
CA GLY A 136 -3.70 8.23 10.85
C GLY A 136 -4.50 9.19 11.71
N SER A 137 -4.33 9.12 13.03
CA SER A 137 -5.01 10.02 13.98
C SER A 137 -4.50 11.46 13.87
N GLY A 138 -3.18 11.65 13.78
CA GLY A 138 -2.56 12.97 13.59
C GLY A 138 -3.05 13.65 12.32
N PHE A 139 -3.15 12.92 11.21
CA PHE A 139 -3.71 13.43 9.97
C PHE A 139 -5.21 13.75 10.07
N ALA A 140 -5.99 12.95 10.81
CA ALA A 140 -7.41 13.23 11.07
C ALA A 140 -7.61 14.54 11.84
N PHE A 141 -6.79 14.82 12.86
CA PHE A 141 -6.80 16.10 13.58
C PHE A 141 -6.51 17.30 12.66
N ILE A 142 -5.53 17.17 11.76
CA ILE A 142 -5.23 18.20 10.75
C ILE A 142 -6.45 18.41 9.84
N CYS A 143 -7.07 17.34 9.34
CA CYS A 143 -8.27 17.43 8.50
C CYS A 143 -9.41 18.16 9.23
N TRP A 144 -9.66 17.81 10.50
CA TRP A 144 -10.66 18.49 11.32
C TRP A 144 -10.39 19.99 11.48
N SER A 145 -9.14 20.38 11.70
CA SER A 145 -8.77 21.80 11.83
C SER A 145 -9.07 22.62 10.56
N VAL A 146 -8.93 21.98 9.38
CA VAL A 146 -9.28 22.56 8.07
C VAL A 146 -10.79 22.62 7.90
N LEU A 147 -11.50 21.53 8.20
CA LEU A 147 -12.95 21.45 8.06
C LEU A 147 -13.68 22.50 8.92
N LEU A 148 -13.16 22.80 10.11
CA LEU A 148 -13.73 23.79 11.02
C LEU A 148 -13.51 25.25 10.60
N TYR A 149 -12.68 25.54 9.59
CA TYR A 149 -12.47 26.92 9.14
C TYR A 149 -13.80 27.54 8.67
N GLU A 150 -14.22 28.65 9.29
CA GLU A 150 -15.51 29.32 8.97
C GLU A 150 -16.75 28.41 9.12
N GLY A 151 -16.65 27.33 9.91
CA GLY A 151 -17.75 26.40 10.19
C GLY A 151 -17.70 25.14 9.33
N LEU A 152 -18.19 24.02 9.87
CA LEU A 152 -17.94 22.67 9.34
C LEU A 152 -18.40 22.47 7.88
N PHE A 153 -19.59 22.97 7.55
CA PHE A 153 -20.24 22.75 6.24
C PHE A 153 -20.12 23.93 5.26
N ALA A 154 -19.50 25.03 5.68
CA ALA A 154 -19.24 26.17 4.78
C ALA A 154 -18.03 25.86 3.89
N ASN A 155 -18.05 26.34 2.63
CA ASN A 155 -16.89 26.28 1.73
C ASN A 155 -16.24 24.88 1.62
N LEU A 156 -17.05 23.82 1.51
CA LEU A 156 -16.55 22.43 1.52
C LEU A 156 -15.59 22.14 0.37
N VAL A 157 -15.85 22.64 -0.84
CA VAL A 157 -15.02 22.37 -2.02
C VAL A 157 -13.55 22.76 -1.81
N PRO A 158 -13.20 24.02 -1.47
CA PRO A 158 -11.81 24.39 -1.23
C PRO A 158 -11.18 23.66 -0.04
N LYS A 159 -11.95 23.32 1.01
CA LYS A 159 -11.46 22.55 2.16
C LYS A 159 -11.08 21.13 1.78
N ILE A 160 -11.95 20.44 1.05
CA ILE A 160 -11.69 19.07 0.57
C ILE A 160 -10.50 19.08 -0.39
N LEU A 161 -10.41 20.07 -1.29
CA LEU A 161 -9.26 20.22 -2.17
C LEU A 161 -7.95 20.41 -1.38
N LEU A 162 -7.95 21.26 -0.35
CA LEU A 162 -6.79 21.43 0.52
C LEU A 162 -6.42 20.13 1.26
N ILE A 163 -7.40 19.41 1.80
CA ILE A 163 -7.18 18.10 2.46
C ILE A 163 -6.58 17.10 1.48
N ILE A 164 -7.08 17.03 0.24
CA ILE A 164 -6.54 16.16 -0.80
C ILE A 164 -5.09 16.54 -1.13
N LEU A 165 -4.78 17.83 -1.29
CA LEU A 165 -3.41 18.28 -1.54
C LEU A 165 -2.45 17.90 -0.40
N LEU A 166 -2.87 18.13 0.85
CA LEU A 166 -2.10 17.73 2.03
C LEU A 166 -1.90 16.20 2.08
N TYR A 167 -2.97 15.44 1.81
CA TYR A 167 -2.91 13.97 1.73
C TYR A 167 -1.94 13.49 0.66
N LEU A 168 -2.01 14.05 -0.55
CA LEU A 168 -1.13 13.67 -1.65
C LEU A 168 0.34 14.00 -1.34
N GLY A 169 0.62 15.18 -0.80
CA GLY A 169 1.98 15.53 -0.37
C GLY A 169 2.50 14.57 0.70
N PHE A 170 1.65 14.27 1.69
CA PHE A 170 1.99 13.36 2.78
C PHE A 170 2.24 11.92 2.30
N VAL A 171 1.33 11.36 1.49
CA VAL A 171 1.47 10.02 0.89
C VAL A 171 2.69 9.95 -0.03
N THR A 172 3.00 11.02 -0.76
CA THR A 172 4.19 11.07 -1.62
C THR A 172 5.47 10.89 -0.79
N ILE A 173 5.62 11.61 0.33
CA ILE A 173 6.78 11.47 1.22
C ILE A 173 6.90 10.03 1.75
N LEU A 174 5.79 9.44 2.19
CA LEU A 174 5.79 8.05 2.68
C LEU A 174 6.14 7.05 1.58
N ASN A 175 5.61 7.24 0.38
CA ASN A 175 5.88 6.37 -0.76
C ASN A 175 7.34 6.48 -1.20
N ILE A 176 7.92 7.68 -1.17
CA ILE A 176 9.35 7.88 -1.42
C ILE A 176 10.17 7.08 -0.40
N LYS A 177 9.95 7.28 0.91
CA LYS A 177 10.66 6.53 1.97
C LYS A 177 10.54 5.02 1.77
N ARG A 178 9.31 4.53 1.58
CA ARG A 178 9.03 3.10 1.38
C ARG A 178 9.69 2.56 0.11
N SER A 179 9.72 3.34 -0.96
CA SER A 179 10.39 2.94 -2.20
C SER A 179 11.88 2.78 -1.98
N TYR A 180 12.53 3.72 -1.27
CA TYR A 180 13.94 3.60 -0.89
C TYR A 180 14.21 2.35 -0.05
N GLU A 181 13.37 2.04 0.93
CA GLU A 181 13.50 0.81 1.73
C GLU A 181 13.39 -0.46 0.88
N ILE A 182 12.40 -0.51 -0.03
CA ILE A 182 12.23 -1.64 -0.95
C ILE A 182 13.42 -1.77 -1.89
N PHE A 183 13.91 -0.66 -2.46
CA PHE A 183 15.07 -0.69 -3.35
C PHE A 183 16.33 -1.14 -2.61
N LYS A 184 16.53 -0.71 -1.36
CA LYS A 184 17.66 -1.16 -0.57
C LYS A 184 17.58 -2.67 -0.29
N GLU A 185 16.46 -3.13 0.27
CA GLU A 185 16.25 -4.53 0.64
C GLU A 185 16.34 -5.47 -0.58
N CYS A 186 15.63 -5.14 -1.67
CA CYS A 186 15.63 -5.96 -2.88
C CYS A 186 16.95 -5.89 -3.66
N GLY A 187 17.74 -4.82 -3.49
CA GLY A 187 19.06 -4.67 -4.09
C GLY A 187 20.13 -5.51 -3.40
N GLU A 188 20.04 -5.65 -2.08
CA GLU A 188 20.93 -6.48 -1.24
C GLU A 188 20.54 -7.97 -1.27
N CYS A 189 19.32 -8.31 -1.70
CA CYS A 189 18.82 -9.67 -1.82
C CYS A 189 19.52 -10.49 -2.92
N GLU A 190 19.54 -11.83 -2.79
CA GLU A 190 20.14 -12.76 -3.76
C GLU A 190 19.59 -12.59 -5.19
N TYR A 191 18.34 -12.16 -5.33
CA TYR A 191 17.68 -11.94 -6.62
C TYR A 191 18.02 -10.59 -7.25
N LYS A 192 18.69 -9.65 -6.55
CA LYS A 192 19.11 -8.32 -7.07
C LYS A 192 18.02 -7.60 -7.88
N MET A 193 16.82 -7.45 -7.30
CA MET A 193 15.62 -6.90 -7.95
C MET A 193 15.10 -7.64 -9.20
N ARG A 194 15.54 -8.87 -9.48
CA ARG A 194 14.94 -9.72 -10.52
C ARG A 194 13.63 -10.30 -10.02
N TRP A 195 12.58 -9.48 -10.00
CA TRP A 195 11.25 -9.81 -9.47
C TRP A 195 10.66 -11.11 -10.06
N SER A 196 10.99 -11.41 -11.32
CA SER A 196 10.48 -12.58 -12.01
C SER A 196 11.10 -13.91 -11.56
N ARG A 197 12.26 -13.87 -10.88
CA ARG A 197 12.90 -15.01 -10.21
C ARG A 197 12.69 -14.98 -8.68
N CYS A 198 12.15 -13.89 -8.15
CA CYS A 198 11.92 -13.72 -6.72
C CYS A 198 10.76 -14.64 -6.26
N PRO A 199 10.95 -15.48 -5.22
CA PRO A 199 9.92 -16.39 -4.74
C PRO A 199 8.66 -15.65 -4.29
N GLY A 200 8.81 -14.43 -3.77
CA GLY A 200 7.68 -13.60 -3.34
C GLY A 200 6.78 -13.08 -4.47
N PHE A 201 7.23 -13.17 -5.73
CA PHE A 201 6.44 -12.81 -6.92
C PHE A 201 6.16 -13.99 -7.84
N ARG A 202 6.92 -15.09 -7.70
CA ARG A 202 6.82 -16.27 -8.55
C ARG A 202 5.40 -16.84 -8.60
N ASP A 203 4.77 -17.06 -7.44
CA ASP A 203 3.42 -17.60 -7.35
C ASP A 203 2.37 -16.73 -8.07
N MET A 204 2.51 -15.41 -7.97
CA MET A 204 1.61 -14.46 -8.64
C MET A 204 1.86 -14.46 -10.15
N ALA A 205 3.13 -14.45 -10.56
CA ALA A 205 3.51 -14.51 -11.97
C ALA A 205 3.00 -15.79 -12.62
N CYS A 206 3.10 -16.94 -11.95
CA CYS A 206 2.55 -18.20 -12.45
C CYS A 206 1.04 -18.16 -12.60
N LYS A 207 0.30 -17.74 -11.57
CA LYS A 207 -1.16 -17.59 -11.69
C LYS A 207 -1.57 -16.64 -12.82
N ALA A 208 -0.74 -15.64 -13.12
CA ALA A 208 -0.99 -14.71 -14.23
C ALA A 208 -0.62 -15.27 -15.60
N ILE A 209 0.41 -16.12 -15.71
CA ILE A 209 0.73 -16.88 -16.92
C ILE A 209 -0.37 -17.91 -17.19
N ASP A 210 -0.73 -18.71 -16.19
CA ASP A 210 -1.75 -19.77 -16.30
C ASP A 210 -3.14 -19.22 -16.68
N ALA A 211 -3.41 -17.95 -16.37
CA ALA A 211 -4.65 -17.26 -16.72
C ALA A 211 -4.57 -16.43 -18.02
N ASP A 212 -3.49 -16.57 -18.79
CA ASP A 212 -3.18 -15.84 -20.04
C ASP A 212 -3.13 -14.31 -19.87
N PHE A 213 -2.81 -13.82 -18.67
CA PHE A 213 -2.55 -12.40 -18.45
C PHE A 213 -1.11 -12.01 -18.76
N LEU A 214 -0.15 -12.92 -18.60
CA LEU A 214 1.25 -12.70 -18.93
C LEU A 214 1.73 -13.66 -20.02
N TYR A 215 2.55 -13.17 -20.94
CA TYR A 215 3.21 -13.97 -21.97
C TYR A 215 4.64 -13.47 -22.19
N THR A 216 5.53 -14.31 -22.69
CA THR A 216 6.89 -13.93 -23.05
C THR A 216 6.90 -13.27 -24.43
N GLU A 217 7.65 -12.18 -24.57
CA GLU A 217 8.04 -11.67 -25.88
C GLU A 217 8.81 -12.77 -26.63
N SER A 218 8.29 -13.21 -27.77
CA SER A 218 8.98 -14.21 -28.59
C SER A 218 10.36 -13.67 -28.98
N PRO A 219 11.44 -14.46 -28.86
CA PRO A 219 12.73 -14.04 -29.36
C PRO A 219 12.61 -13.80 -30.86
N VAL A 220 12.92 -12.56 -31.28
CA VAL A 220 13.06 -12.17 -32.69
C VAL A 220 14.38 -12.72 -33.22
#